data_AF-E3NJ58-F1
#
_entry.id   AF-E3NJ58-F1
#
_cell.length_a   1.000
_cell.length_b   1.000
_cell.length_c   1.000
_cell.angle_alpha   90.00
_cell.angle_beta   90.00
_cell.angle_gamma   90.00
#
_symmetry.space_group_name_H-M   'P 1'
#
loop_
_entity.id
_entity.type
_entity.pdbx_description
1 polymer ?
#
loop_
_entity_poly.entity_id
_entity_poly.type
_entity_poly.pdbx_seq_one_letter_code
_entity_poly.pdbx_strand_id
1 'polypeptide(L)'
;MKVAEALLNPLGEDDDDFECNWLIDRNMSTGIEIVDTCHDSCPPLKLEEPDDEKGTMYWCHPTKNGSQAPPTAVAISQHKNPFAKVLNMVHPTTPESSPPSYRLDVPKQ
;
A
#
# COMPACT_ATOMS: atom_id res chain seq x y z
N MET A 1 -43.95 -9.36 -6.28
CA MET A 1 -43.53 -9.31 -7.71
C MET A 1 -42.72 -8.06 -8.06
N LYS A 2 -42.91 -6.91 -7.41
CA LYS A 2 -42.23 -5.64 -7.74
C LYS A 2 -40.69 -5.67 -7.70
N VAL A 3 -40.09 -6.50 -6.85
CA VAL A 3 -38.61 -6.60 -6.77
C VAL A 3 -37.99 -7.14 -8.07
N ALA A 4 -38.64 -8.11 -8.71
CA ALA A 4 -38.15 -8.66 -9.98
C ALA A 4 -38.33 -7.69 -11.15
N GLU A 5 -39.28 -6.75 -11.04
CA GLU A 5 -39.53 -5.69 -12.01
C GLU A 5 -38.51 -4.56 -11.86
N ALA A 6 -38.26 -4.10 -10.63
CA ALA A 6 -37.23 -3.10 -10.33
C ALA A 6 -35.82 -3.55 -10.75
N LEU A 7 -35.52 -4.86 -10.65
CA LEU A 7 -34.22 -5.40 -11.03
C LEU A 7 -34.11 -5.80 -12.50
N LEU A 8 -35.19 -5.70 -13.28
CA LEU A 8 -35.18 -6.10 -14.69
C LEU A 8 -34.35 -5.12 -15.54
N ASN A 9 -34.40 -3.83 -15.21
CA ASN A 9 -33.61 -2.77 -15.85
C ASN A 9 -33.11 -1.76 -14.80
N PRO A 10 -31.99 -2.05 -14.10
CA PRO A 10 -31.49 -1.23 -13.00
C PRO A 10 -30.79 0.08 -13.44
N LEU A 11 -30.91 0.43 -14.74
CA LEU A 11 -30.24 1.58 -15.38
C LEU A 11 -31.27 2.61 -15.88
N GLY A 12 -32.50 2.55 -15.40
CA GLY A 12 -33.57 3.48 -15.72
C GLY A 12 -33.53 4.74 -14.85
N GLU A 13 -34.71 5.31 -14.60
CA GLU A 13 -34.91 6.49 -13.75
C GLU A 13 -35.78 6.16 -12.51
N ASP A 14 -35.99 4.86 -12.21
CA ASP A 14 -36.77 4.48 -11.04
C ASP A 14 -36.00 4.82 -9.75
N ASP A 15 -36.71 5.11 -8.66
CA ASP A 15 -36.10 5.53 -7.38
C ASP A 15 -35.09 4.52 -6.80
N ASP A 16 -35.18 3.24 -7.21
CA ASP A 16 -34.30 2.14 -6.77
C ASP A 16 -33.22 1.78 -7.81
N ASP A 17 -33.11 2.52 -8.93
CA ASP A 17 -32.10 2.32 -9.97
C ASP A 17 -30.71 2.86 -9.57
N PHE A 18 -29.69 2.50 -10.34
CA PHE A 18 -28.37 3.05 -10.13
C PHE A 18 -28.27 4.52 -10.55
N GLU A 19 -27.65 5.33 -9.70
CA GLU A 19 -27.28 6.72 -9.96
C GLU A 19 -26.09 6.82 -10.93
N CYS A 20 -26.28 6.41 -12.18
CA CYS A 20 -25.21 6.34 -13.18
C CYS A 20 -24.60 7.72 -13.51
N ASN A 21 -25.41 8.78 -13.53
CA ASN A 21 -24.91 10.13 -13.78
C ASN A 21 -23.92 10.56 -12.69
N TRP A 22 -24.25 10.30 -11.42
CA TRP A 22 -23.33 10.55 -10.31
C TRP A 22 -22.05 9.73 -10.44
N LEU A 23 -22.15 8.45 -10.81
CA LEU A 23 -20.98 7.60 -11.01
C LEU A 23 -20.07 8.12 -12.13
N ILE A 24 -20.63 8.60 -13.23
CA ILE A 24 -19.87 9.18 -14.35
C ILE A 24 -19.14 10.44 -13.88
N ASP A 25 -19.86 11.38 -13.26
CA ASP A 25 -19.29 12.64 -12.78
C ASP A 25 -18.17 12.39 -11.77
N ARG A 26 -18.42 11.51 -10.80
CA ARG A 26 -17.44 11.11 -9.78
C ARG A 26 -16.20 10.49 -10.42
N ASN A 27 -16.38 9.52 -11.30
CA ASN A 27 -15.26 8.80 -11.90
C ASN A 27 -14.43 9.71 -12.81
N MET A 28 -15.08 10.60 -13.56
CA MET A 28 -14.38 11.56 -14.40
C MET A 28 -13.57 12.56 -13.55
N SER A 29 -14.17 13.11 -12.50
CA SER A 29 -13.48 14.00 -11.56
C SER A 29 -12.28 13.31 -10.89
N THR A 30 -12.50 12.13 -10.29
CA THR A 30 -11.44 11.39 -9.60
C THR A 30 -10.34 10.94 -10.56
N GLY A 31 -10.71 10.46 -11.76
CA GLY A 31 -9.74 10.03 -12.76
C GLY A 31 -8.83 11.16 -13.22
N ILE A 32 -9.38 12.36 -13.43
CA ILE A 32 -8.60 13.56 -13.79
C ILE A 32 -7.69 13.97 -12.62
N GLU A 33 -8.22 14.00 -11.39
CA GLU A 33 -7.43 14.36 -10.21
C GLU A 33 -6.24 13.43 -9.98
N ILE A 34 -6.40 12.13 -10.24
CA ILE A 34 -5.33 11.14 -10.12
C ILE A 34 -4.17 11.47 -11.08
N VAL A 35 -4.48 11.82 -12.33
CA VAL A 35 -3.46 12.04 -13.37
C VAL A 35 -2.88 13.45 -13.38
N ASP A 36 -3.59 14.43 -12.81
CA ASP A 36 -3.16 15.82 -12.75
C ASP A 36 -2.48 16.12 -11.40
N THR A 37 -3.27 16.25 -10.33
CA THR A 37 -2.78 16.66 -9.00
C THR A 37 -1.93 15.57 -8.33
N CYS A 38 -2.31 14.30 -8.48
CA CYS A 38 -1.69 13.19 -7.75
C CYS A 38 -0.57 12.48 -8.53
N HIS A 39 -0.21 12.97 -9.72
CA HIS A 39 0.84 12.35 -10.54
C HIS A 39 2.19 12.34 -9.79
N ASP A 40 2.85 11.17 -9.73
CA ASP A 40 4.10 10.93 -8.99
C ASP A 40 4.08 11.34 -7.50
N SER A 41 2.91 11.66 -6.95
CA SER A 41 2.72 12.05 -5.55
C SER A 41 2.41 10.82 -4.71
N CYS A 42 3.45 10.06 -4.37
CA CYS A 42 3.33 8.94 -3.43
C CYS A 42 3.46 9.44 -1.98
N PRO A 43 2.61 8.98 -1.04
CA PRO A 43 2.81 9.27 0.38
C PRO A 43 4.18 8.77 0.86
N PRO A 44 4.81 9.44 1.84
CA PRO A 44 6.09 9.01 2.36
C PRO A 44 5.99 7.62 2.97
N LEU A 45 6.92 6.74 2.60
CA LEU A 45 7.04 5.41 3.20
C LEU A 45 7.38 5.58 4.69
N LYS A 46 6.52 5.06 5.56
CA LYS A 46 6.77 4.95 7.00
C LYS A 46 6.94 3.50 7.35
N LEU A 47 7.93 3.22 8.20
CA LEU A 47 7.94 1.94 8.91
C LEU A 47 6.70 1.89 9.79
N GLU A 48 6.03 0.74 9.79
CA GLU A 48 4.97 0.49 10.74
C GLU A 48 5.52 0.61 12.17
N GLU A 49 4.73 1.21 13.05
CA GLU A 49 5.08 1.26 14.46
C GLU A 49 5.06 -0.16 15.04
N PRO A 50 6.02 -0.52 15.89
CA PRO A 50 5.97 -1.79 16.58
C PRO A 50 4.73 -1.92 17.44
N ASP A 51 4.19 -3.14 17.53
CA ASP A 51 2.97 -3.42 18.31
C ASP A 51 3.21 -3.33 19.81
N ASP A 52 4.47 -3.47 20.24
CA ASP A 52 4.86 -3.50 21.65
C ASP A 52 6.08 -2.62 21.94
N GLU A 53 6.28 -2.31 23.22
CA GLU A 53 7.41 -1.51 23.72
C GLU A 53 8.78 -2.15 23.44
N LYS A 54 8.80 -3.44 23.05
CA LYS A 54 10.00 -4.19 22.72
C LYS A 54 10.43 -4.02 21.27
N GLY A 55 9.64 -3.35 20.44
CA GLY A 55 9.95 -3.16 19.03
C GLY A 55 9.54 -4.34 18.14
N THR A 56 8.61 -5.18 18.60
CA THR A 56 8.15 -6.37 17.88
C THR A 56 7.01 -6.01 16.94
N MET A 57 7.19 -6.25 15.64
CA MET A 57 6.10 -6.15 14.66
C MET A 57 5.08 -7.28 14.86
N TYR A 58 3.81 -7.05 14.51
CA TYR A 58 2.73 -8.06 14.61
C TYR A 58 3.12 -9.45 14.12
N TRP A 59 3.73 -9.50 12.93
CA TRP A 59 4.13 -10.74 12.30
C TRP A 59 5.34 -11.43 12.94
N CYS A 60 6.04 -10.75 13.83
CA CYS A 60 7.19 -11.30 14.57
C CYS A 60 6.77 -11.92 15.91
N HIS A 61 5.52 -11.74 16.38
CA HIS A 61 5.08 -12.31 17.65
C HIS A 61 5.13 -13.85 17.63
N PRO A 62 5.69 -14.49 18.66
CA PRO A 62 5.72 -15.94 18.74
C PRO A 62 4.30 -16.49 18.87
N THR A 63 3.86 -17.27 17.87
CA THR A 63 2.61 -18.03 17.96
C THR A 63 2.89 -19.41 18.60
N LYS A 64 1.82 -20.14 18.97
CA LYS A 64 1.93 -21.53 19.47
C LYS A 64 2.66 -22.47 18.49
N ASN A 65 2.73 -22.10 17.21
CA ASN A 65 3.38 -22.85 16.14
C ASN A 65 4.73 -22.25 15.70
N GLY A 66 5.29 -21.30 16.47
CA GLY A 66 6.49 -20.53 16.13
C GLY A 66 6.17 -19.15 15.55
N SER A 67 7.18 -18.29 15.45
CA SER A 67 7.06 -16.99 14.76
C SER A 67 7.26 -17.25 13.25
N GLN A 68 6.22 -17.03 12.45
CA GLN A 68 6.29 -17.15 11.00
C GLN A 68 5.94 -15.80 10.40
N ALA A 69 6.97 -15.11 9.90
CA ALA A 69 6.75 -13.89 9.13
C ALA A 69 5.85 -14.21 7.91
N PRO A 70 4.90 -13.34 7.54
CA PRO A 70 4.04 -13.55 6.41
C PRO A 70 4.90 -13.67 5.15
N PRO A 71 4.47 -14.49 4.16
CA PRO A 71 5.22 -14.71 2.93
C PRO A 71 5.67 -13.41 2.24
N THR A 72 4.86 -12.35 2.33
CA THR A 72 5.17 -11.02 1.80
C THR A 72 6.41 -10.39 2.45
N ALA A 73 6.53 -10.45 3.78
CA ALA A 73 7.70 -9.93 4.50
C ALA A 73 8.97 -10.72 4.17
N VAL A 74 8.85 -12.05 4.05
CA VAL A 74 9.94 -12.93 3.61
C VAL A 74 10.36 -12.59 2.17
N ALA A 75 9.41 -12.45 1.25
CA ALA A 75 9.66 -12.10 -0.14
C ALA A 75 10.35 -10.73 -0.29
N ILE A 76 9.88 -9.70 0.41
CA ILE A 76 10.50 -8.37 0.40
C ILE A 76 11.94 -8.43 0.92
N SER A 77 12.21 -9.19 1.99
CA SER A 77 13.56 -9.34 2.54
C SER A 77 14.56 -10.00 1.58
N GLN A 78 14.05 -10.82 0.65
CA GLN A 78 14.87 -11.57 -0.31
C GLN A 78 14.96 -10.89 -1.68
N HIS A 79 14.05 -9.97 -2.01
CA HIS A 79 13.97 -9.36 -3.33
C HIS A 79 15.02 -8.24 -3.48
N LYS A 80 16.13 -8.55 -4.15
CA LYS A 80 17.05 -7.50 -4.65
C LYS A 80 16.30 -6.67 -5.68
N ASN A 81 16.24 -5.34 -5.50
CA ASN A 81 15.57 -4.45 -6.44
C ASN A 81 16.18 -4.64 -7.85
N PRO A 82 15.42 -5.17 -8.83
CA PRO A 82 15.95 -5.51 -10.16
C PRO A 82 16.36 -4.26 -10.96
N PHE A 83 15.90 -3.07 -10.56
CA PHE A 83 16.23 -1.79 -11.16
C PHE A 83 17.32 -1.03 -10.41
N ALA A 84 17.92 -1.60 -9.34
CA ALA A 84 18.96 -0.93 -8.55
C ALA A 84 20.12 -0.38 -9.40
N LYS A 85 20.48 -1.10 -10.47
CA LYS A 85 21.53 -0.68 -11.40
C LYS A 85 21.13 0.51 -12.27
N VAL A 86 19.85 0.60 -12.65
CA VAL A 86 19.30 1.69 -13.47
C VAL A 86 19.08 2.94 -12.61
N LEU A 87 18.55 2.77 -11.39
CA LEU A 87 18.37 3.85 -10.42
C LEU A 87 19.72 4.53 -10.08
N ASN A 88 20.79 3.75 -9.89
CA ASN A 88 22.14 4.27 -9.63
C ASN A 88 22.80 4.92 -10.87
N MET A 89 22.31 4.65 -12.08
CA MET A 89 22.79 5.30 -13.31
C MET A 89 22.14 6.65 -13.55
N VAL A 90 20.87 6.81 -13.16
CA VAL A 90 20.10 8.05 -13.36
C VAL A 90 20.36 9.05 -12.22
N HIS A 91 20.59 8.54 -11.00
CA HIS A 91 21.00 9.32 -9.84
C HIS A 91 22.33 8.76 -9.31
N PRO A 92 23.50 9.31 -9.72
CA PRO A 92 24.77 8.94 -9.12
C PRO A 92 24.75 9.43 -7.67
N THR A 93 24.40 8.55 -6.74
CA THR A 93 24.58 8.82 -5.32
C THR A 93 26.08 8.91 -5.06
N THR A 94 26.54 10.07 -4.60
CA THR A 94 27.79 10.17 -3.84
C THR A 94 27.79 9.07 -2.76
N PRO A 95 28.94 8.46 -2.45
CA PRO A 95 29.02 7.40 -1.46
C PRO A 95 28.85 8.00 -0.06
N GLU A 96 27.62 8.37 0.28
CA GLU A 96 27.20 8.47 1.67
C GLU A 96 26.82 7.08 2.14
N SER A 97 27.23 6.83 3.39
CA SER A 97 27.29 5.57 4.09
C SER A 97 26.15 4.62 3.80
N SER A 98 26.51 3.33 3.78
CA SER A 98 25.66 2.16 4.06
C SER A 98 24.23 2.49 4.49
N PRO A 99 23.19 1.83 3.93
CA PRO A 99 21.83 2.00 4.45
C PRO A 99 21.89 1.82 5.97
N PRO A 100 21.30 2.72 6.77
CA PRO A 100 21.42 2.67 8.22
C PRO A 100 21.06 1.25 8.66
N SER A 101 22.06 0.56 9.23
CA SER A 101 21.87 -0.74 9.83
C SER A 101 20.78 -0.59 10.88
N TYR A 102 19.59 -1.10 10.61
CA TYR A 102 18.48 -1.09 11.56
C TYR A 102 18.65 -2.15 12.67
N ARG A 103 19.86 -2.69 12.87
CA ARG A 103 20.23 -3.18 14.19
C ARG A 103 20.44 -1.96 15.09
N LEU A 104 19.41 -1.60 15.84
CA LEU A 104 19.58 -0.90 17.10
C LEU A 104 20.63 -1.67 17.90
N ASP A 105 21.80 -1.05 18.10
CA ASP A 105 22.71 -1.48 19.14
C ASP A 105 21.94 -1.37 20.46
N VAL A 106 21.63 -2.52 21.05
CA VAL A 106 21.03 -2.60 22.38
C VAL A 106 21.98 -1.85 23.33
N PRO A 107 21.52 -0.87 24.11
CA PRO A 107 22.38 -0.20 25.08
C PRO A 107 22.97 -1.23 26.04
N LYS A 108 24.31 -1.32 26.08
CA LYS A 108 24.99 -2.02 27.18
C LYS A 108 24.76 -1.20 28.45
N GLN A 109 24.23 -1.84 29.48
CA GLN A 109 24.24 -1.34 30.85
C GLN A 109 25.67 -1.08 31.33
#